data_AF-A0A1G9B990-F1
#
_entry.id   AF-A0A1G9B990-F1
#
_cell.length_a   1.000
_cell.length_b   1.000
_cell.length_c   1.000
_cell.angle_alpha   90.00
_cell.angle_beta   90.00
_cell.angle_gamma   90.00
#
_symmetry.space_group_name_H-M   'P 1'
#
loop_
_entity.id
_entity.type
_entity.pdbx_description
1 polymer ?
#
loop_
_entity_poly.entity_id
_entity_poly.type
_entity_poly.pdbx_seq_one_letter_code
_entity_poly.pdbx_strand_id
1 'polypeptide(L)'
;MSRRDRLRAQTSAEIKAIALKLMADGGPDAISLRAIAREMGMTAGAIYSYFATRDDLITTLIGDVYTSAVDAAEAARDAVPETEPGGRILAWAQAMREWALANPEGFRLIYGDPVPGYRPPDGGPGSQAEARACAGLVGLVAAAWPAVQARRSGDRAYDWADFDPDLVAHVREDFPDLPPAGIAMTLRVWGRMHGLMALEIYGHLRTLIHDPADVYRDEMHDLIASLGLTT
;
A
#
# COMPACT_ATOMS: atom_id res chain seq x y z
N MET A 1 2.21 26.12 15.30
CA MET A 1 0.84 25.57 15.12
C MET A 1 -0.07 26.13 16.20
N SER A 2 -1.19 26.77 15.85
CA SER A 2 -2.07 27.40 16.84
C SER A 2 -2.90 26.36 17.61
N ARG A 3 -3.52 26.75 18.73
CA ARG A 3 -4.49 25.90 19.45
C ARG A 3 -5.67 25.50 18.55
N ARG A 4 -6.10 26.40 17.65
CA ARG A 4 -7.21 26.15 16.72
C ARG A 4 -6.82 25.11 15.67
N ASP A 5 -5.60 25.19 15.14
CA ASP A 5 -5.11 24.24 14.14
C ASP A 5 -4.98 22.83 14.73
N ARG A 6 -4.47 22.72 15.97
CA ARG A 6 -4.40 21.44 16.70
C ARG A 6 -5.78 20.81 16.89
N LEU A 7 -6.76 21.61 17.34
CA LEU A 7 -8.12 21.11 17.54
C LEU A 7 -8.73 20.67 16.21
N ARG A 8 -8.54 21.45 15.14
CA ARG A 8 -9.02 21.09 13.81
C ARG A 8 -8.41 19.77 13.32
N ALA A 9 -7.10 19.59 13.47
CA ALA A 9 -6.41 18.36 13.09
C ALA A 9 -6.91 17.15 13.90
N GLN A 10 -7.13 17.34 15.21
CA GLN A 10 -7.69 16.28 16.07
C GLN A 10 -9.11 15.88 15.64
N THR A 11 -10.00 16.85 15.38
CA THR A 11 -11.35 16.53 14.87
C THR A 11 -11.30 15.88 13.50
N SER A 12 -10.42 16.32 12.59
CA SER A 12 -10.22 15.64 11.30
C SER A 12 -9.76 14.19 11.47
N ALA A 13 -8.87 13.90 12.43
CA ALA A 13 -8.42 12.54 12.71
C ALA A 13 -9.56 11.67 13.26
N GLU A 14 -10.40 12.23 14.13
CA GLU A 14 -11.58 11.52 14.67
C GLU A 14 -12.62 11.21 13.58
N ILE A 15 -12.89 12.16 12.68
CA ILE A 15 -13.76 11.95 11.51
C ILE A 15 -13.26 10.78 10.66
N LYS A 16 -11.96 10.73 10.37
CA LYS A 16 -11.32 9.67 9.58
C LYS A 16 -11.40 8.31 10.27
N ALA A 17 -11.13 8.26 11.57
CA ALA A 17 -11.22 7.04 12.36
C ALA A 17 -12.66 6.47 12.36
N ILE A 18 -13.67 7.33 12.52
CA ILE A 18 -15.07 6.92 12.45
C ILE A 18 -15.44 6.45 11.05
N ALA A 19 -14.94 7.09 10.00
CA ALA A 19 -15.18 6.66 8.62
C ALA A 19 -14.66 5.23 8.37
N LEU A 20 -13.44 4.92 8.81
CA LEU A 20 -12.87 3.57 8.72
C LEU A 20 -13.65 2.55 9.55
N LYS A 21 -14.11 2.93 10.75
CA LYS A 21 -14.98 2.07 11.59
C LYS A 21 -16.31 1.77 10.90
N LEU A 22 -16.98 2.78 10.34
CA LEU A 22 -18.23 2.59 9.60
C LEU A 22 -18.04 1.64 8.41
N MET A 23 -16.92 1.75 7.70
CA MET A 23 -16.56 0.84 6.61
C MET A 23 -16.35 -0.59 7.11
N ALA A 24 -15.69 -0.78 8.26
CA ALA A 24 -15.50 -2.08 8.87
C ALA A 24 -16.84 -2.76 9.22
N ASP A 25 -17.78 -1.99 9.77
CA ASP A 25 -19.06 -2.50 10.27
C ASP A 25 -20.09 -2.74 9.15
N GLY A 26 -20.08 -1.92 8.09
CA GLY A 26 -21.13 -1.89 7.07
C GLY A 26 -20.66 -1.92 5.61
N GLY A 27 -19.37 -2.13 5.38
CA GLY A 27 -18.75 -2.11 4.06
C GLY A 27 -18.52 -0.70 3.49
N PRO A 28 -17.95 -0.59 2.28
CA PRO A 28 -17.56 0.69 1.68
C PRO A 28 -18.70 1.72 1.51
N ASP A 29 -19.94 1.25 1.34
CA ASP A 29 -21.14 2.10 1.24
C ASP A 29 -21.54 2.76 2.56
N ALA A 30 -21.08 2.25 3.70
CA ALA A 30 -21.42 2.80 5.01
C ALA A 30 -20.74 4.15 5.31
N ILE A 31 -19.69 4.51 4.55
CA ILE A 31 -19.01 5.80 4.71
C ILE A 31 -19.94 6.93 4.28
N SER A 32 -20.43 7.70 5.26
CA SER A 32 -21.32 8.84 5.04
C SER A 32 -21.03 9.95 6.04
N LEU A 33 -20.91 11.20 5.55
CA LEU A 33 -20.73 12.38 6.39
C LEU A 33 -21.86 12.55 7.42
N ARG A 34 -23.09 12.10 7.09
CA ARG A 34 -24.23 12.15 8.03
C ARG A 34 -24.14 11.07 9.10
N ALA A 35 -23.65 9.88 8.75
CA ALA A 35 -23.43 8.81 9.71
C ALA A 35 -22.30 9.20 10.69
N ILE A 36 -21.23 9.79 10.17
CA ILE A 36 -20.12 10.33 10.99
C ILE A 36 -20.62 11.45 11.91
N ALA A 37 -21.39 12.40 11.39
CA ALA A 37 -21.97 13.47 12.21
C ALA A 37 -22.77 12.92 13.40
N ARG A 38 -23.59 11.90 13.16
CA ARG A 38 -24.38 11.23 14.20
C ARG A 38 -23.50 10.54 15.24
N GLU A 39 -22.49 9.79 14.82
CA GLU A 39 -21.55 9.10 15.73
C GLU A 39 -20.79 10.10 16.61
N MET A 40 -20.37 11.24 16.03
CA MET A 40 -19.64 12.29 16.75
C MET A 40 -20.54 13.19 17.61
N GLY A 41 -21.86 13.07 17.54
CA GLY A 41 -22.79 14.02 18.16
C GLY A 41 -22.68 15.44 17.58
N MET A 42 -22.24 15.58 16.32
CA MET A 42 -22.06 16.84 15.62
C MET A 42 -23.20 17.11 14.63
N THR A 43 -23.39 18.37 14.25
CA THR A 43 -24.30 18.70 13.15
C THR A 43 -23.66 18.33 11.81
N ALA A 44 -24.49 18.00 10.81
CA ALA A 44 -23.99 17.73 9.46
C ALA A 44 -23.17 18.92 8.91
N GLY A 45 -23.64 20.15 9.12
CA GLY A 45 -22.93 21.36 8.70
C GLY A 45 -21.54 21.51 9.33
N ALA A 46 -21.35 21.05 10.58
CA ALA A 46 -20.04 21.04 11.20
C ALA A 46 -19.09 20.06 10.50
N ILE A 47 -19.54 18.85 10.15
CA ILE A 47 -18.73 17.88 9.38
C ILE A 47 -18.38 18.40 7.98
N TYR A 48 -19.33 19.04 7.29
CA TYR A 48 -19.09 19.65 5.97
C TYR A 48 -18.01 20.75 6.00
N SER A 49 -17.74 21.36 7.15
CA SER A 49 -16.65 22.33 7.31
C SER A 49 -15.24 21.70 7.37
N TYR A 50 -15.15 20.37 7.53
CA TYR A 50 -13.91 19.60 7.49
C TYR A 50 -13.72 18.93 6.14
N PHE A 51 -14.77 18.29 5.61
CA PHE A 51 -14.78 17.63 4.32
C PHE A 51 -16.03 18.05 3.54
N ALA A 52 -15.83 18.75 2.42
CA ALA A 52 -16.94 19.30 1.65
C ALA A 52 -17.81 18.19 1.01
N THR A 53 -17.18 17.07 0.67
CA THR A 53 -17.86 15.90 0.12
C THR A 53 -17.38 14.59 0.75
N ARG A 54 -18.13 13.50 0.52
CA ARG A 54 -17.72 12.14 0.86
C ARG A 54 -16.43 11.77 0.13
N ASP A 55 -16.29 12.17 -1.12
CA ASP A 55 -15.14 11.83 -1.96
C ASP A 55 -13.88 12.57 -1.49
N ASP A 56 -13.99 13.80 -0.97
CA ASP A 56 -12.86 14.50 -0.34
C ASP A 56 -12.35 13.76 0.90
N LEU A 57 -13.27 13.22 1.71
CA LEU A 57 -12.93 12.39 2.87
C LEU A 57 -12.24 11.10 2.43
N ILE A 58 -12.78 10.38 1.43
CA ILE A 58 -12.19 9.12 0.93
C ILE A 58 -10.82 9.38 0.31
N THR A 59 -10.67 10.43 -0.50
CA THR A 59 -9.39 10.82 -1.09
C THR A 59 -8.34 11.08 -0.02
N THR A 60 -8.73 11.79 1.04
CA THR A 60 -7.83 12.08 2.18
C THR A 60 -7.46 10.80 2.92
N LEU A 61 -8.43 9.91 3.17
CA LEU A 61 -8.20 8.61 3.81
C LEU A 61 -7.21 7.76 3.02
N ILE A 62 -7.41 7.61 1.71
CA ILE A 62 -6.51 6.85 0.83
C ILE A 62 -5.10 7.44 0.87
N GLY A 63 -4.98 8.76 0.78
CA GLY A 63 -3.68 9.44 0.88
C GLY A 63 -2.97 9.19 2.21
N ASP A 64 -3.68 9.30 3.33
CA ASP A 64 -3.12 9.04 4.66
C ASP A 64 -2.70 7.58 4.84
N VAL A 65 -3.52 6.65 4.34
CA VAL A 65 -3.29 5.21 4.42
C VAL A 65 -2.04 4.82 3.63
N TYR A 66 -1.94 5.22 2.37
CA TYR A 66 -0.73 4.99 1.57
C TYR A 66 0.50 5.65 2.20
N THR A 67 0.38 6.91 2.62
CA THR A 67 1.51 7.63 3.24
C THR A 67 2.02 6.89 4.47
N SER A 68 1.13 6.48 5.37
CA SER A 68 1.51 5.76 6.59
C SER A 68 2.14 4.39 6.29
N ALA A 69 1.64 3.66 5.29
CA ALA A 69 2.20 2.37 4.90
C ALA A 69 3.60 2.52 4.30
N VAL A 70 3.76 3.47 3.38
CA VAL A 70 5.03 3.72 2.69
C VAL A 70 6.07 4.30 3.64
N ASP A 71 5.70 5.20 4.56
CA ASP A 71 6.63 5.72 5.57
C ASP A 71 7.23 4.58 6.42
N ALA A 72 6.41 3.60 6.83
CA ALA A 72 6.88 2.44 7.57
C ALA A 72 7.80 1.55 6.71
N ALA A 73 7.43 1.31 5.46
CA ALA A 73 8.20 0.47 4.55
C ALA A 73 9.55 1.10 4.14
N GLU A 74 9.58 2.40 3.89
CA GLU A 74 10.80 3.16 3.60
C GLU A 74 11.73 3.19 4.82
N ALA A 75 11.21 3.43 6.01
CA ALA A 75 12.01 3.41 7.24
C ALA A 75 12.66 2.04 7.48
N ALA A 76 11.91 0.95 7.28
CA ALA A 76 12.45 -0.41 7.42
C ALA A 76 13.49 -0.73 6.34
N ARG A 77 13.22 -0.36 5.08
CA ARG A 77 14.17 -0.47 3.98
C ARG A 77 15.48 0.26 4.28
N ASP A 78 15.40 1.50 4.75
CA ASP A 78 16.58 2.37 4.92
C ASP A 78 17.41 2.01 6.16
N ALA A 79 16.86 1.19 7.06
CA ALA A 79 17.63 0.55 8.13
C ALA A 79 18.54 -0.60 7.63
N VAL A 80 18.35 -1.08 6.39
CA VAL A 80 19.15 -2.16 5.79
C VAL A 80 20.15 -1.58 4.77
N PRO A 81 21.43 -2.00 4.78
CA PRO A 81 22.43 -1.50 3.83
C PRO A 81 22.04 -1.66 2.35
N GLU A 82 22.41 -0.70 1.50
CA GLU A 82 22.17 -0.77 0.04
C GLU A 82 22.86 -1.99 -0.62
N THR A 83 23.92 -2.52 0.00
CA THR A 83 24.63 -3.72 -0.45
C THR A 83 23.83 -5.01 -0.25
N GLU A 84 22.68 -4.94 0.43
CA GLU A 84 21.81 -6.08 0.77
C GLU A 84 20.42 -5.93 0.09
N PRO A 85 20.34 -6.04 -1.25
CA PRO A 85 19.09 -5.81 -1.98
C PRO A 85 17.98 -6.79 -1.59
N GLY A 86 18.32 -8.06 -1.29
CA GLY A 86 17.35 -9.03 -0.78
C GLY A 86 16.84 -8.65 0.61
N GLY A 87 17.73 -8.25 1.52
CA GLY A 87 17.37 -7.74 2.85
C GLY A 87 16.46 -6.51 2.78
N ARG A 88 16.71 -5.56 1.87
CA ARG A 88 15.85 -4.38 1.67
C ARG A 88 14.44 -4.72 1.17
N ILE A 89 14.32 -5.70 0.26
CA ILE A 89 13.01 -6.23 -0.18
C ILE A 89 12.29 -6.92 0.98
N LEU A 90 13.01 -7.72 1.77
CA LEU A 90 12.45 -8.39 2.95
C LEU A 90 11.92 -7.39 3.98
N ALA A 91 12.72 -6.38 4.31
CA ALA A 91 12.37 -5.34 5.28
C ALA A 91 11.14 -4.55 4.84
N TRP A 92 11.07 -4.17 3.56
CA TRP A 92 9.88 -3.54 2.99
C TRP A 92 8.64 -4.43 3.16
N ALA A 93 8.73 -5.70 2.78
CA ALA A 93 7.62 -6.64 2.86
C ALA A 93 7.15 -6.91 4.30
N GLN A 94 8.08 -7.03 5.24
CA GLN A 94 7.76 -7.21 6.65
C GLN A 94 7.06 -5.99 7.23
N ALA A 95 7.59 -4.79 6.96
CA ALA A 95 6.98 -3.54 7.42
C ALA A 95 5.58 -3.32 6.84
N MET A 96 5.37 -3.62 5.55
CA MET A 96 4.04 -3.57 4.93
C MET A 96 3.07 -4.53 5.63
N ARG A 97 3.50 -5.76 5.94
CA ARG A 97 2.66 -6.72 6.67
C ARG A 97 2.33 -6.24 8.09
N GLU A 98 3.33 -5.81 8.85
CA GLU A 98 3.15 -5.33 10.21
C GLU A 98 2.20 -4.13 10.26
N TRP A 99 2.40 -3.18 9.35
CA TRP A 99 1.50 -2.03 9.19
C TRP A 99 0.07 -2.48 8.85
N ALA A 100 -0.09 -3.41 7.91
CA ALA A 100 -1.41 -3.85 7.45
C ALA A 100 -2.19 -4.61 8.54
N LEU A 101 -1.51 -5.41 9.36
CA LEU A 101 -2.11 -6.09 10.50
C LEU A 101 -2.46 -5.12 11.65
N ALA A 102 -1.71 -4.04 11.81
CA ALA A 102 -2.05 -2.96 12.73
C ALA A 102 -3.16 -2.03 12.20
N ASN A 103 -3.35 -1.98 10.88
CA ASN A 103 -4.30 -1.08 10.20
C ASN A 103 -5.19 -1.84 9.19
N PRO A 104 -5.94 -2.87 9.63
CA PRO A 104 -6.67 -3.74 8.69
C PRO A 104 -7.72 -2.99 7.88
N GLU A 105 -8.38 -1.98 8.45
CA GLU A 105 -9.36 -1.17 7.71
C GLU A 105 -8.69 -0.25 6.68
N GLY A 106 -7.49 0.26 6.98
CA GLY A 106 -6.69 0.99 5.99
C GLY A 106 -6.33 0.08 4.81
N PHE A 107 -5.86 -1.14 5.10
CA PHE A 107 -5.59 -2.15 4.08
C PHE A 107 -6.82 -2.46 3.22
N ARG A 108 -7.99 -2.68 3.84
CA ARG A 108 -9.24 -2.95 3.11
C ARG A 108 -9.72 -1.77 2.27
N LEU A 109 -9.42 -0.53 2.69
CA LEU A 109 -9.75 0.65 1.89
C LEU A 109 -8.99 0.67 0.56
N ILE A 110 -7.72 0.24 0.53
CA ILE A 110 -6.85 0.32 -0.65
C ILE A 110 -6.80 -0.99 -1.47
N TYR A 111 -7.02 -2.15 -0.84
CA TYR A 111 -6.94 -3.47 -1.48
C TYR A 111 -8.26 -4.28 -1.45
N GLY A 112 -9.33 -3.70 -0.91
CA GLY A 112 -10.66 -4.33 -0.86
C GLY A 112 -11.60 -3.89 -1.98
N ASP A 113 -12.89 -4.11 -1.76
CA ASP A 113 -13.92 -3.70 -2.71
C ASP A 113 -13.91 -2.18 -2.91
N PRO A 114 -13.97 -1.70 -4.17
CA PRO A 114 -14.02 -0.27 -4.45
C PRO A 114 -15.19 0.40 -3.74
N VAL A 115 -14.96 1.61 -3.22
CA VAL A 115 -16.03 2.41 -2.62
C VAL A 115 -17.03 2.82 -3.71
N PRO A 116 -18.31 2.41 -3.65
CA PRO A 116 -19.24 2.67 -4.74
C PRO A 116 -19.46 4.16 -4.99
N GLY A 117 -19.44 4.52 -6.27
CA GLY A 117 -19.59 5.90 -6.74
C GLY A 117 -18.37 6.80 -6.53
N TYR A 118 -17.36 6.37 -5.77
CA TYR A 118 -16.13 7.14 -5.60
C TYR A 118 -15.28 7.09 -6.89
N ARG A 119 -14.75 8.25 -7.28
CA ARG A 119 -13.79 8.37 -8.37
C ARG A 119 -12.58 9.15 -7.84
N PRO A 120 -11.37 8.56 -7.83
CA PRO A 120 -10.17 9.27 -7.42
C PRO A 120 -9.98 10.51 -8.31
N PRO A 121 -9.69 11.69 -7.74
CA PRO A 121 -9.33 12.84 -8.56
C PRO A 121 -7.97 12.62 -9.22
N ASP A 122 -7.87 12.92 -10.52
CA ASP A 122 -6.62 12.81 -11.27
C ASP A 122 -5.52 13.67 -10.62
N GLY A 123 -4.35 13.07 -10.38
CA GLY A 123 -3.23 13.75 -9.74
C GLY A 123 -3.50 14.21 -8.30
N GLY A 124 -4.55 13.71 -7.64
CA GLY A 124 -4.87 14.04 -6.26
C GLY A 124 -3.90 13.41 -5.25
N PRO A 125 -3.98 13.79 -3.95
CA PRO A 125 -3.09 13.29 -2.91
C PRO A 125 -3.10 11.75 -2.77
N GLY A 126 -4.26 11.12 -2.97
CA GLY A 126 -4.38 9.66 -2.97
C GLY A 126 -3.56 9.02 -4.09
N SER A 127 -3.72 9.49 -5.33
CA SER A 127 -2.97 9.00 -6.48
C SER A 127 -1.47 9.25 -6.37
N GLN A 128 -1.06 10.39 -5.80
CA GLN A 128 0.37 10.68 -5.55
C GLN A 128 0.96 9.72 -4.51
N ALA A 129 0.22 9.42 -3.44
CA ALA A 129 0.68 8.50 -2.40
C ALA A 129 0.75 7.04 -2.91
N GLU A 130 -0.21 6.63 -3.75
CA GLU A 130 -0.16 5.36 -4.48
C GLU A 130 1.05 5.29 -5.41
N ALA A 131 1.28 6.33 -6.21
CA ALA A 131 2.43 6.41 -7.10
C ALA A 131 3.77 6.29 -6.34
N ARG A 132 3.89 6.89 -5.15
CA ARG A 132 5.05 6.73 -4.27
C ARG A 132 5.22 5.27 -3.83
N ALA A 133 4.13 4.58 -3.45
CA ALA A 133 4.19 3.16 -3.07
C ALA A 133 4.69 2.28 -4.24
N CYS A 134 4.15 2.52 -5.44
CA CYS A 134 4.56 1.83 -6.66
C CYS A 134 6.04 2.11 -6.99
N ALA A 135 6.45 3.37 -7.00
CA ALA A 135 7.83 3.78 -7.26
C ALA A 135 8.80 3.19 -6.24
N GLY A 136 8.42 3.13 -4.95
CA GLY A 136 9.24 2.51 -3.90
C GLY A 136 9.55 1.04 -4.18
N LEU A 137 8.54 0.26 -4.60
CA LEU A 137 8.73 -1.15 -4.91
C LEU A 137 9.47 -1.37 -6.23
N VAL A 138 9.19 -0.58 -7.27
CA VAL A 138 9.94 -0.61 -8.53
C VAL A 138 11.41 -0.26 -8.27
N GLY A 139 11.68 0.74 -7.43
CA GLY A 139 13.03 1.15 -7.07
C GLY A 139 13.82 0.07 -6.34
N LEU A 140 13.18 -0.70 -5.44
CA LEU A 140 13.80 -1.87 -4.81
C LEU A 140 14.22 -2.93 -5.84
N VAL A 141 13.32 -3.20 -6.80
CA VAL A 141 13.59 -4.13 -7.90
C VAL A 141 14.69 -3.62 -8.83
N ALA A 142 14.67 -2.33 -9.16
CA ALA A 142 15.69 -1.70 -9.98
C ALA A 142 17.08 -1.76 -9.33
N ALA A 143 17.17 -1.49 -8.03
CA ALA A 143 18.41 -1.62 -7.28
C ALA A 143 18.92 -3.08 -7.23
N ALA A 144 18.01 -4.05 -7.13
CA ALA A 144 18.36 -5.47 -7.14
C ALA A 144 18.70 -6.01 -8.55
N TRP A 145 18.22 -5.34 -9.60
CA TRP A 145 18.22 -5.87 -10.97
C TRP A 145 19.61 -6.32 -11.47
N PRO A 146 20.71 -5.57 -11.30
CA PRO A 146 22.02 -6.02 -11.78
C PRO A 146 22.46 -7.36 -11.17
N ALA A 147 22.20 -7.58 -9.88
CA ALA A 147 22.53 -8.81 -9.18
C ALA A 147 21.64 -9.98 -9.63
N VAL A 148 20.36 -9.71 -9.87
CA VAL A 148 19.39 -10.69 -10.34
C VAL A 148 19.70 -11.10 -11.79
N GLN A 149 19.93 -10.14 -12.69
CA GLN A 149 20.23 -10.37 -14.09
C GLN A 149 21.46 -11.27 -14.28
N ALA A 150 22.52 -11.06 -13.49
CA ALA A 150 23.74 -11.87 -13.55
C ALA A 150 23.52 -13.36 -13.22
N ARG A 151 22.44 -13.69 -12.50
CA ARG A 151 22.12 -15.05 -12.04
C ARG A 151 20.96 -15.69 -12.78
N ARG A 152 20.17 -14.89 -13.51
CA ARG A 152 19.04 -15.37 -14.31
C ARG A 152 19.51 -16.14 -15.54
N SER A 153 18.97 -17.33 -15.74
CA SER A 153 19.10 -18.08 -16.98
C SER A 153 17.76 -18.76 -17.31
N GLY A 154 17.32 -18.68 -18.58
CA GLY A 154 16.18 -19.44 -19.08
C GLY A 154 14.78 -18.86 -18.81
N ASP A 155 14.65 -17.61 -18.35
CA ASP A 155 13.35 -17.00 -18.10
C ASP A 155 12.61 -16.58 -19.38
N ARG A 156 11.27 -16.52 -19.28
CA ARG A 156 10.41 -15.93 -20.30
C ARG A 156 10.88 -14.51 -20.63
N ALA A 157 11.10 -14.24 -21.91
CA ALA A 157 11.29 -12.89 -22.40
C ALA A 157 9.98 -12.09 -22.30
N TYR A 158 10.08 -10.85 -21.83
CA TYR A 158 8.99 -9.88 -21.79
C TYR A 158 9.32 -8.72 -22.73
N ASP A 159 8.31 -8.20 -23.41
CA ASP A 159 8.38 -6.99 -24.21
C ASP A 159 7.64 -5.84 -23.49
N TRP A 160 7.92 -4.59 -23.86
CA TRP A 160 7.20 -3.44 -23.32
C TRP A 160 5.70 -3.51 -23.65
N ALA A 161 5.35 -4.11 -24.78
CA ALA A 161 3.96 -4.31 -25.20
C ALA A 161 3.17 -5.29 -24.32
N ASP A 162 3.84 -6.05 -23.44
CA ASP A 162 3.18 -6.95 -22.49
C ASP A 162 2.57 -6.21 -21.28
N PHE A 163 2.89 -4.92 -21.10
CA PHE A 163 2.49 -4.13 -19.94
C PHE A 163 1.62 -2.93 -20.33
N ASP A 164 0.89 -2.41 -19.35
CA ASP A 164 0.07 -1.22 -19.50
C ASP A 164 0.93 0.00 -19.93
N PRO A 165 0.52 0.79 -20.95
CA PRO A 165 1.30 1.91 -21.45
C PRO A 165 1.63 2.99 -20.41
N ASP A 166 0.71 3.25 -19.48
CA ASP A 166 0.91 4.27 -18.45
C ASP A 166 1.94 3.79 -17.44
N LEU A 167 1.88 2.51 -17.05
CA LEU A 167 2.92 1.88 -16.22
C LEU A 167 4.29 1.95 -16.91
N VAL A 168 4.34 1.62 -18.20
CA VAL A 168 5.59 1.67 -18.98
C VAL A 168 6.15 3.08 -19.04
N ALA A 169 5.31 4.10 -19.23
CA ALA A 169 5.73 5.49 -19.27
C ALA A 169 6.42 5.90 -17.96
N HIS A 170 5.77 5.64 -16.81
CA HIS A 170 6.33 5.95 -15.49
C HIS A 170 7.65 5.20 -15.22
N VAL A 171 7.69 3.89 -15.49
CA VAL A 171 8.91 3.10 -15.25
C VAL A 171 10.07 3.58 -16.12
N ARG A 172 9.83 3.97 -17.37
CA ARG A 172 10.90 4.46 -18.25
C ARG A 172 11.39 5.85 -17.87
N GLU A 173 10.52 6.68 -17.28
CA GLU A 173 10.88 8.00 -16.77
C GLU A 173 11.75 7.88 -15.52
N ASP A 174 11.30 7.11 -14.53
CA ASP A 174 11.95 7.03 -13.21
C ASP A 174 13.08 5.99 -13.13
N PHE A 175 13.00 4.91 -13.92
CA PHE A 175 13.92 3.78 -13.87
C PHE A 175 14.36 3.34 -15.28
N PRO A 176 15.05 4.21 -16.05
CA PRO A 176 15.34 4.00 -17.47
C PRO A 176 16.16 2.74 -17.78
N ASP A 177 16.93 2.24 -16.82
CA ASP A 177 17.76 1.03 -16.96
C ASP A 177 17.02 -0.27 -16.64
N LEU A 178 15.78 -0.18 -16.13
CA LEU A 178 14.98 -1.36 -15.80
C LEU A 178 14.31 -1.93 -17.05
N PRO A 179 14.63 -3.16 -17.50
CA PRO A 179 13.99 -3.75 -18.67
C PRO A 179 12.57 -4.27 -18.35
N PRO A 180 11.78 -4.70 -19.36
CA PRO A 180 10.44 -5.27 -19.16
C PRO A 180 10.41 -6.45 -18.17
N ALA A 181 11.47 -7.27 -18.15
CA ALA A 181 11.61 -8.36 -17.20
C ALA A 181 11.75 -7.90 -15.73
N GLY A 182 12.21 -6.66 -15.51
CA GLY A 182 12.19 -5.98 -14.22
C GLY A 182 10.77 -5.63 -13.78
N ILE A 183 9.92 -5.15 -14.69
CA ILE A 183 8.49 -4.90 -14.40
C ILE A 183 7.79 -6.21 -14.00
N ALA A 184 7.98 -7.28 -14.77
CA ALA A 184 7.45 -8.59 -14.41
C ALA A 184 7.91 -9.05 -13.01
N MET A 185 9.17 -8.77 -12.66
CA MET A 185 9.71 -9.08 -11.34
C MET A 185 9.04 -8.23 -10.25
N THR A 186 8.84 -6.94 -10.46
CA THR A 186 8.09 -6.06 -9.54
C THR A 186 6.69 -6.60 -9.29
N LEU A 187 5.96 -6.98 -10.33
CA LEU A 187 4.60 -7.55 -10.18
C LEU A 187 4.63 -8.87 -9.41
N ARG A 188 5.65 -9.70 -9.61
CA ARG A 188 5.83 -10.96 -8.87
C ARG A 188 6.14 -10.72 -7.39
N VAL A 189 7.03 -9.77 -7.08
CA VAL A 189 7.35 -9.38 -5.70
C VAL A 189 6.11 -8.80 -5.03
N TRP A 190 5.42 -7.88 -5.70
CA TRP A 190 4.19 -7.26 -5.21
C TRP A 190 3.10 -8.30 -4.89
N GLY A 191 2.83 -9.21 -5.83
CA GLY A 191 1.79 -10.22 -5.67
C GLY A 191 2.08 -11.23 -4.54
N ARG A 192 3.32 -11.73 -4.45
CA ARG A 192 3.71 -12.69 -3.40
C ARG A 192 3.75 -12.04 -2.01
N MET A 193 4.18 -10.78 -1.93
CA MET A 193 4.16 -10.00 -0.69
C MET A 193 2.72 -9.75 -0.19
N HIS A 194 1.77 -9.44 -1.06
CA HIS A 194 0.40 -9.12 -0.63
C HIS A 194 -0.50 -10.34 -0.45
N GLY A 195 -0.25 -11.46 -1.14
CA GLY A 195 -1.16 -12.60 -1.17
C GLY A 195 -1.48 -13.18 0.22
N LEU A 196 -0.46 -13.62 0.96
CA LEU A 196 -0.64 -14.16 2.31
C LEU A 196 -1.13 -13.08 3.31
N MET A 197 -0.65 -11.84 3.15
CA MET A 197 -1.09 -10.70 3.95
C MET A 197 -2.60 -10.47 3.82
N ALA A 198 -3.13 -10.47 2.59
CA ALA A 198 -4.55 -10.34 2.31
C ALA A 198 -5.33 -11.52 2.90
N LEU A 199 -4.87 -12.76 2.68
CA LEU A 199 -5.52 -13.94 3.25
C LEU A 199 -5.58 -13.89 4.78
N GLU A 200 -4.59 -13.32 5.46
CA GLU A 200 -4.63 -13.12 6.90
C GLU A 200 -5.66 -12.05 7.30
N ILE A 201 -5.64 -10.88 6.66
CA ILE A 201 -6.50 -9.75 6.98
C ILE A 201 -7.97 -10.06 6.72
N TYR A 202 -8.27 -10.84 5.68
CA TYR A 202 -9.62 -11.31 5.39
C TYR A 202 -10.02 -12.56 6.19
N GLY A 203 -9.19 -13.01 7.13
CA GLY A 203 -9.53 -14.04 8.10
C GLY A 203 -9.42 -15.47 7.59
N HIS A 204 -8.84 -15.69 6.41
CA HIS A 204 -8.68 -17.02 5.82
C HIS A 204 -7.55 -17.83 6.49
N LEU A 205 -6.44 -17.20 6.89
CA LEU A 205 -5.29 -17.95 7.45
C LEU A 205 -5.44 -18.36 8.90
N ARG A 206 -6.04 -17.52 9.76
CA ARG A 206 -6.08 -17.76 11.22
C ARG A 206 -6.93 -18.97 11.64
N THR A 207 -7.74 -19.49 10.72
CA THR A 207 -8.48 -20.75 10.92
C THR A 207 -7.66 -21.99 10.56
N LEU A 208 -6.54 -21.81 9.86
CA LEU A 208 -5.70 -22.87 9.30
C LEU A 208 -4.37 -23.03 10.04
N ILE A 209 -3.82 -21.94 10.60
CA ILE A 209 -2.54 -21.93 11.29
C ILE A 209 -2.55 -20.98 12.49
N HIS A 210 -1.84 -21.37 13.55
CA HIS A 210 -1.72 -20.57 14.77
C HIS A 210 -0.91 -19.29 14.59
N ASP A 211 0.20 -19.37 13.85
CA ASP A 211 1.05 -18.22 13.53
C ASP A 211 1.24 -18.07 12.01
N PRO A 212 0.38 -17.26 11.34
CA PRO A 212 0.55 -16.95 9.92
C PRO A 212 1.87 -16.24 9.59
N ALA A 213 2.55 -15.65 10.58
CA ALA A 213 3.81 -14.93 10.35
C ALA A 213 4.94 -15.87 9.91
N ASP A 214 4.95 -17.12 10.37
CA ASP A 214 5.97 -18.10 10.00
C ASP A 214 5.88 -18.45 8.51
N VAL A 215 4.67 -18.75 8.02
CA VAL A 215 4.44 -19.05 6.59
C VAL A 215 4.76 -17.83 5.73
N TYR A 216 4.43 -16.62 6.19
CA TYR A 216 4.81 -15.39 5.50
C TYR A 216 6.32 -15.22 5.40
N ARG A 217 7.05 -15.49 6.49
CA ARG A 217 8.51 -15.39 6.53
C ARG A 217 9.14 -16.37 5.56
N ASP A 218 8.69 -17.62 5.56
CA ASP A 218 9.16 -18.66 4.63
C ASP A 218 8.90 -18.27 3.17
N GLU A 219 7.70 -17.76 2.86
CA GLU A 219 7.34 -17.28 1.52
C GLU A 219 8.24 -16.13 1.05
N MET A 220 8.55 -15.18 1.93
CA MET A 220 9.42 -14.07 1.59
C MET A 220 10.88 -14.50 1.41
N HIS A 221 11.39 -15.43 2.21
CA HIS A 221 12.72 -16.01 2.00
C HIS A 221 12.79 -16.81 0.69
N ASP A 222 11.77 -17.61 0.37
CA ASP A 222 11.70 -18.32 -0.91
C ASP A 222 11.64 -17.34 -2.10
N LEU A 223 10.84 -16.27 -2.00
CA LEU A 223 10.82 -15.22 -3.01
C LEU A 223 12.21 -14.66 -3.25
N ILE A 224 12.91 -14.23 -2.20
CA ILE A 224 14.23 -13.60 -2.32
C ILE A 224 15.26 -14.60 -2.89
N ALA A 225 15.24 -15.84 -2.42
CA ALA A 225 16.08 -16.92 -2.96
C ALA A 225 15.79 -17.18 -4.43
N SER A 226 14.51 -17.15 -4.85
CA SER A 226 14.11 -17.34 -6.25
C SER A 226 14.57 -16.21 -7.17
N LEU A 227 14.93 -15.03 -6.62
CA LEU A 227 15.57 -13.94 -7.35
C LEU A 227 17.11 -14.09 -7.40
N GLY A 228 17.68 -15.11 -6.77
CA GLY A 228 19.12 -15.30 -6.63
C GLY A 228 19.77 -14.31 -5.65
N LEU A 229 18.98 -13.75 -4.73
CA LEU A 229 19.42 -12.80 -3.71
C LEU A 229 19.54 -13.48 -2.34
N THR A 230 20.27 -12.83 -1.45
CA THR A 230 20.37 -13.21 -0.03
C THR A 230 19.73 -12.12 0.83
N THR A 231 19.15 -12.53 1.95
CA THR A 231 18.59 -11.66 2.99
C THR A 231 19.64 -11.20 3.96
#